data_AF-A0A382CZ19-F1
#
_entry.id   AF-A0A382CZ19-F1
#
_cell.length_a   1.000
_cell.length_b   1.000
_cell.length_c   1.000
_cell.angle_alpha   90.00
_cell.angle_beta   90.00
_cell.angle_gamma   90.00
#
_symmetry.space_group_name_H-M   'P 1'
#
loop_
_entity.id
_entity.type
_entity.pdbx_description
1 polymer ?
#
loop_
_entity_poly.entity_id
_entity_poly.type
_entity_poly.pdbx_seq_one_letter_code
_entity_poly.pdbx_strand_id
1 'polypeptide(L)'
;VKTTLEIPDALYREVKVTAARTGKTVTAIVQSALKRELTANTNQPDAQTEKPWTKWAGCLSEIPKEEHKKIRLRIEETFSGIDKEMWQ
;
A
#
# COMPACT_ATOMS: atom_id res chain seq x y z
N VAL A 1 -4.93 23.91 2.33
CA VAL A 1 -5.67 24.67 3.37
C VAL A 1 -4.70 25.13 4.44
N LYS A 2 -4.89 26.33 5.02
CA LYS A 2 -4.08 26.81 6.15
C LYS A 2 -4.78 26.40 7.44
N THR A 3 -4.08 25.66 8.29
CA THR A 3 -4.61 25.18 9.56
C THR A 3 -3.71 25.68 10.69
N THR A 4 -4.32 26.21 11.74
CA THR A 4 -3.62 26.57 12.98
C THR A 4 -3.74 25.40 13.95
N LEU A 5 -2.61 24.95 14.50
CA LEU A 5 -2.55 23.86 15.46
C LEU A 5 -1.89 24.37 16.74
N GLU A 6 -2.44 24.00 17.89
CA GLU A 6 -1.80 24.25 19.17
C GLU A 6 -0.83 23.11 19.47
N ILE A 7 0.46 23.46 19.61
CA ILE A 7 1.54 22.51 19.88
C ILE A 7 2.28 23.00 21.12
N PRO A 8 2.48 22.16 22.15
CA PRO A 8 3.27 22.52 23.32
C PRO A 8 4.67 23.01 22.93
N ASP A 9 5.18 24.05 23.60
CA ASP A 9 6.47 24.68 23.24
C ASP A 9 7.64 23.68 23.28
N ALA A 10 7.67 22.79 24.28
CA ALA A 10 8.69 21.75 24.39
C ALA A 10 8.72 20.85 23.14
N LEU A 11 7.55 20.37 22.71
CA LEU A 11 7.42 19.53 21.53
C LEU A 11 7.77 20.30 20.25
N TYR A 12 7.39 21.57 20.18
CA TYR A 12 7.72 22.42 19.03
C TYR A 12 9.23 22.64 18.89
N ARG A 13 9.97 22.77 20.00
CA ARG A 13 11.44 22.86 20.00
C ARG A 13 12.08 21.59 19.43
N GLU A 14 11.62 20.41 19.85
CA GLU A 14 12.13 19.14 19.33
C GLU A 14 11.88 18.99 17.82
N VAL A 15 10.70 19.40 17.35
CA VAL A 15 10.38 19.41 15.92
C VAL A 15 11.32 20.36 15.17
N LYS A 16 11.63 21.55 15.70
CA LYS A 16 12.61 22.47 15.08
C LYS A 16 14.01 21.86 15.00
N VAL A 17 14.48 21.22 16.06
CA VAL A 17 15.79 20.56 16.06
C VAL A 17 15.83 19.45 15.01
N THR A 18 14.77 18.66 14.92
CA THR A 18 14.63 17.58 13.93
C THR A 18 14.56 18.12 12.50
N ALA A 19 13.84 19.22 12.29
CA ALA A 19 13.76 19.95 11.02
C ALA A 19 15.15 20.41 10.57
N ALA A 20 15.90 21.06 11.45
CA ALA A 20 17.26 21.51 11.16
C ALA A 20 18.21 20.35 10.83
N ARG A 21 18.14 19.25 11.57
CA ARG A 21 18.96 18.05 11.34
C ARG A 21 18.65 17.35 10.02
N THR A 22 17.39 17.34 9.60
CA THR A 22 16.94 16.60 8.42
C THR A 22 16.84 17.47 7.16
N GLY A 23 17.10 18.78 7.28
CA GLY A 23 16.94 19.73 6.17
C GLY A 23 15.48 19.91 5.73
N LYS A 24 14.52 19.59 6.60
CA LYS A 24 13.08 19.67 6.31
C LYS A 24 12.46 20.85 7.02
N THR A 25 11.36 21.37 6.49
CA THR A 25 10.55 22.36 7.21
C THR A 25 9.76 21.69 8.34
N VAL A 26 9.44 22.44 9.38
CA VAL A 26 8.53 22.00 10.45
C VAL A 26 7.20 21.51 9.87
N THR A 27 6.66 22.20 8.86
CA THR A 27 5.41 21.81 8.19
C THR A 27 5.52 20.46 7.51
N ALA A 28 6.64 20.16 6.84
CA ALA A 28 6.87 18.87 6.20
C ALA A 28 6.95 17.73 7.23
N ILE A 29 7.57 17.98 8.38
CA ILE A 29 7.61 17.00 9.48
C ILE A 29 6.20 16.73 9.99
N VAL A 30 5.42 17.76 10.30
CA VAL A 30 4.04 17.62 10.80
C VAL A 30 3.15 16.90 9.78
N GLN A 31 3.24 17.24 8.50
CA GLN A 31 2.50 16.56 7.43
C GLN A 31 2.92 15.09 7.29
N SER A 32 4.21 14.79 7.39
CA SER A 32 4.70 13.41 7.32
C SER A 32 4.24 12.58 8.50
N ALA A 33 4.25 13.15 9.71
CA ALA A 33 3.73 12.51 10.91
C ALA A 33 2.23 12.23 10.76
N LEU A 34 1.44 13.22 10.32
CA LEU A 34 0.01 13.04 10.10
C LEU A 34 -0.29 11.94 9.06
N LYS A 35 0.43 11.93 7.94
CA LYS A 35 0.31 10.85 6.94
C LYS A 35 0.66 9.50 7.53
N ARG A 36 1.71 9.43 8.35
CA ARG A 36 2.12 8.20 9.02
C ARG A 36 1.05 7.71 9.99
N GLU A 37 0.48 8.59 10.81
CA GLU A 37 -0.59 8.21 11.74
C GLU A 37 -1.86 7.76 11.01
N LEU A 38 -2.26 8.47 9.94
CA LEU A 38 -3.42 8.05 9.13
C LEU A 38 -3.18 6.70 8.45
N THR A 39 -1.99 6.46 7.90
CA THR A 39 -1.65 5.18 7.28
C THR A 39 -1.42 4.08 8.31
N ALA A 40 -0.90 4.39 9.50
CA ALA A 40 -0.75 3.44 10.59
C ALA A 40 -2.11 3.04 11.16
N ASN A 41 -3.09 3.96 11.21
CA ASN A 41 -4.46 3.65 11.62
C ASN A 41 -5.24 2.92 10.51
N THR A 42 -4.97 3.21 9.23
CA THR A 42 -5.54 2.45 8.10
C THR A 42 -4.90 1.06 7.92
N ASN A 43 -3.63 0.91 8.31
CA ASN A 43 -2.90 -0.36 8.27
C ASN A 43 -2.75 -1.00 9.66
N GLN A 44 -3.41 -0.47 10.69
CA GLN A 44 -3.74 -1.29 11.83
C GLN A 44 -4.53 -2.43 11.22
N PRO A 45 -4.11 -3.69 11.39
CA PRO A 45 -5.00 -4.78 11.10
C PRO A 45 -6.14 -4.58 12.10
N ASP A 46 -7.20 -3.88 11.67
CA ASP A 46 -8.52 -4.14 12.19
C ASP A 46 -8.58 -5.65 12.19
N ALA A 47 -8.65 -6.25 13.38
CA ALA A 47 -8.73 -7.69 13.55
C ALA A 47 -10.02 -8.29 12.94
N GLN A 48 -10.65 -7.58 12.00
CA GLN A 48 -12.00 -7.77 11.49
C GLN A 48 -12.24 -7.24 10.07
N THR A 49 -11.25 -6.73 9.35
CA THR A 49 -11.40 -6.54 7.90
C THR A 49 -10.59 -7.61 7.18
N GLU A 50 -11.06 -8.86 7.31
CA GLU A 50 -10.64 -9.92 6.40
C GLU A 50 -10.90 -9.43 4.97
N LYS A 51 -9.82 -9.12 4.25
CA LYS A 51 -9.95 -8.62 2.89
C LYS A 51 -10.78 -9.64 2.08
N PRO A 52 -11.78 -9.24 1.29
CA PRO A 52 -12.71 -10.17 0.65
C PRO A 52 -12.06 -11.18 -0.30
N TRP A 53 -10.81 -10.97 -0.72
CA TRP A 53 -10.06 -11.95 -1.52
C TRP A 53 -9.38 -13.05 -0.67
N THR A 54 -9.29 -12.87 0.65
CA THR A 54 -8.62 -13.80 1.59
C THR A 54 -9.44 -15.06 1.81
N LYS A 55 -10.78 -14.99 1.66
CA LYS A 55 -11.65 -16.19 1.63
C LYS A 55 -11.25 -17.20 0.56
N TRP A 56 -10.52 -16.79 -0.47
CA TRP A 56 -10.12 -17.66 -1.58
C TRP A 56 -8.63 -18.02 -1.51
N ALA A 57 -7.89 -17.48 -0.52
CA ALA A 57 -6.52 -17.87 -0.25
C ALA A 57 -6.49 -19.36 0.19
N GLY A 58 -5.82 -20.21 -0.59
CA GLY A 58 -5.74 -21.65 -0.34
C GLY A 58 -6.78 -22.50 -1.07
N CYS A 59 -7.81 -21.90 -1.67
CA CYS A 59 -8.81 -22.64 -2.48
C CYS A 59 -8.16 -23.35 -3.67
N LEU A 60 -7.06 -22.81 -4.21
CA LEU A 60 -6.29 -23.43 -5.29
C LEU A 60 -5.27 -24.47 -4.81
N SER A 61 -5.08 -24.66 -3.49
CA SER A 61 -4.14 -25.66 -2.96
C SER A 61 -4.68 -27.09 -3.08
N GLU A 62 -6.00 -27.25 -3.16
CA GLU A 62 -6.67 -28.54 -3.38
C GLU A 62 -6.66 -28.97 -4.86
N ILE A 63 -6.35 -28.04 -5.77
CA ILE A 63 -6.32 -28.33 -7.21
C ILE A 63 -5.06 -29.14 -7.53
N PRO A 64 -5.20 -30.31 -8.18
CA PRO A 64 -4.06 -31.09 -8.63
C PRO A 64 -3.16 -30.30 -9.57
N LYS A 65 -1.84 -30.44 -9.44
CA LYS A 65 -0.85 -29.76 -10.30
C LYS A 65 -1.07 -30.01 -11.80
N GLU A 66 -1.70 -31.12 -12.17
CA GLU A 66 -2.04 -31.45 -13.56
C GLU A 66 -3.08 -30.50 -14.16
N GLU A 67 -4.00 -29.98 -13.35
CA GLU A 67 -5.00 -29.01 -13.78
C GLU A 67 -4.37 -27.64 -14.04
N HIS A 68 -3.36 -27.27 -13.25
CA HIS A 68 -2.57 -26.06 -13.47
C HIS A 68 -1.85 -26.10 -14.82
N LYS A 69 -1.37 -27.28 -15.25
CA LYS A 69 -0.72 -27.45 -16.56
C LYS A 69 -1.72 -27.24 -17.71
N LYS A 70 -2.95 -27.74 -17.59
CA LYS A 70 -4.00 -27.54 -18.60
C LYS A 70 -4.38 -26.06 -18.75
N ILE A 71 -4.54 -25.36 -17.63
CA ILE A 71 -4.82 -23.91 -17.63
C ILE A 71 -3.67 -23.16 -18.29
N ARG A 72 -2.42 -23.47 -17.91
CA ARG A 72 -1.24 -22.82 -18.48
C ARG A 72 -1.11 -23.06 -19.97
N LEU A 73 -1.33 -24.30 -20.43
CA LEU A 73 -1.32 -24.65 -21.85
C LEU A 73 -2.39 -23.87 -22.62
N ARG A 74 -3.60 -23.72 -22.06
CA ARG A 74 -4.69 -22.97 -22.72
C ARG A 74 -4.42 -21.46 -22.76
N ILE A 75 -3.84 -20.90 -21.69
CA ILE A 75 -3.43 -19.49 -21.67
C ILE A 75 -2.37 -19.25 -22.74
N GLU A 76 -1.36 -20.12 -22.82
CA GLU A 76 -0.29 -19.98 -23.80
C GLU A 76 -0.79 -20.14 -25.23
N GLU A 77 -1.66 -21.12 -25.49
CA GLU A 77 -2.33 -21.28 -26.79
C GLU A 77 -3.15 -20.03 -27.18
N THR A 78 -3.90 -19.44 -26.23
CA THR A 78 -4.84 -18.34 -26.52
C THR A 78 -4.15 -16.99 -26.57
N PHE A 79 -3.13 -16.77 -25.72
CA PHE A 79 -2.55 -15.46 -25.45
C PHE A 79 -1.04 -15.36 -25.77
N SER A 80 -0.40 -16.39 -26.33
CA SER A 80 1.00 -16.28 -26.77
C SER A 80 1.18 -15.38 -28.01
N GLY A 81 0.12 -15.13 -28.77
CA GLY A 81 0.15 -14.22 -29.91
C GLY A 81 -0.02 -12.77 -29.45
N ILE A 82 0.97 -11.92 -29.73
CA ILE A 82 0.77 -10.47 -29.67
C ILE A 82 0.07 -10.06 -30.96
N ASP A 83 -1.21 -9.73 -30.87
CA ASP A 83 -1.96 -9.16 -31.98
C ASP A 83 -1.46 -7.73 -32.25
N LYS A 84 -0.73 -7.53 -33.35
CA LYS A 84 -0.17 -6.23 -33.72
C LYS A 84 -1.25 -5.18 -34.03
N GLU A 85 -2.48 -5.59 -34.35
CA GLU A 85 -3.60 -4.66 -34.58
C GLU A 85 -4.19 -4.11 -33.27
N MET A 86 -4.08 -4.83 -32.14
CA MET A 86 -4.54 -4.35 -30.81
C MET A 86 -3.56 -3.40 -30.11
N TRP A 87 -2.34 -3.23 -30.62
CA TRP A 87 -1.27 -2.39 -30.05
C TRP A 87 -0.92 -1.16 -30.91
N GLN A 88 -1.81 -0.75 -31.82
CA GLN A 88 -1.76 0.54 -32.52
C GLN A 88 -2.67 1.56 -31.81
#